data_AF-X1S1N0-F1
#
_entry.id   AF-X1S1N0-F1
#
_cell.length_a   1.000
_cell.length_b   1.000
_cell.length_c   1.000
_cell.angle_alpha   90.00
_cell.angle_beta   90.00
_cell.angle_gamma   90.00
#
_symmetry.space_group_name_H-M   'P 1'
#
loop_
_entity.id
_entity.type
_entity.pdbx_description
1 polymer ?
#
loop_
_entity_poly.entity_id
_entity_poly.type
_entity_poly.pdbx_seq_one_letter_code
_entity_poly.pdbx_strand_id
1 'polypeptide(L)'
;MDTNDEVIRLIAKHILKAETIIFFTGAGTSVHSGIPDFRSDGGLWEKFNPLEVATIRAFRKNPDKVWEFFRIIYEDFQPVKPNLGHYAITEIQR
;
A
#
# COMPACT_ATOMS: atom_id res chain seq x y z
N MET A 1 -13.93 27.72 3.45
CA MET A 1 -13.46 26.55 2.67
C MET A 1 -13.23 25.42 3.66
N ASP A 2 -13.45 24.18 3.26
CA ASP A 2 -13.12 23.04 4.13
C ASP A 2 -11.61 23.08 4.41
N THR A 3 -11.19 22.83 5.65
CA THR A 3 -9.78 22.83 6.06
C THR A 3 -8.94 21.92 5.16
N ASN A 4 -9.55 20.85 4.62
CA ASN A 4 -8.91 19.95 3.67
C ASN A 4 -8.57 20.62 2.32
N ASP A 5 -9.44 21.49 1.81
CA ASP A 5 -9.20 22.19 0.53
C ASP A 5 -8.01 23.14 0.63
N GLU A 6 -7.84 23.79 1.78
CA GLU A 6 -6.71 24.69 2.03
C GLU A 6 -5.39 23.92 2.09
N VAL A 7 -5.37 22.76 2.77
CA VAL A 7 -4.21 21.88 2.83
C VAL A 7 -3.85 21.34 1.45
N ILE A 8 -4.82 20.89 0.66
CA ILE A 8 -4.59 20.40 -0.71
C ILE A 8 -3.97 21.49 -1.58
N ARG A 9 -4.51 22.72 -1.54
CA ARG A 9 -3.96 23.85 -2.30
C ARG A 9 -2.53 24.21 -1.86
N LEU A 10 -2.24 24.13 -0.57
CA LEU A 10 -0.90 24.37 -0.04
C LEU A 10 0.09 23.31 -0.55
N ILE A 11 -0.26 22.02 -0.50
CA ILE A 11 0.58 20.93 -1.01
C ILE A 11 0.83 21.10 -2.52
N ALA A 12 -0.22 21.38 -3.30
CA ALA A 12 -0.08 21.62 -4.75
C ALA A 12 0.90 22.76 -5.06
N LYS A 13 0.84 23.86 -4.29
CA LYS A 13 1.79 24.97 -4.42
C LYS A 13 3.24 24.57 -4.13
N HIS A 14 3.47 23.67 -3.17
CA HIS A 14 4.81 23.15 -2.88
C HIS A 14 5.31 22.23 -3.98
N ILE A 15 4.47 21.33 -4.48
CA ILE A 15 4.77 20.45 -5.62
C ILE A 15 5.22 21.26 -6.84
N LEU A 16 4.46 22.30 -7.22
CA LEU A 16 4.76 23.15 -8.39
C LEU A 16 6.07 23.94 -8.28
N LYS A 17 6.60 24.12 -7.06
CA LYS A 17 7.85 24.87 -6.81
C LYS A 17 9.05 23.97 -6.54
N ALA A 18 8.83 22.68 -6.36
CA ALA A 18 9.90 21.76 -5.99
C ALA A 18 10.75 21.42 -7.22
N GLU A 19 12.07 21.50 -7.07
CA GLU A 19 13.01 21.01 -8.10
C GLU A 19 13.14 19.49 -8.08
N THR A 20 12.82 18.85 -6.96
CA THR A 20 12.88 17.41 -6.79
C THR A 20 11.79 16.97 -5.82
N ILE A 21 11.04 15.93 -6.20
CA ILE A 21 9.96 15.35 -5.42
C ILE A 21 10.28 13.88 -5.17
N ILE A 22 10.10 13.44 -3.92
CA ILE A 22 10.24 12.04 -3.51
C ILE A 22 8.87 11.53 -3.06
N PHE A 23 8.37 10.50 -3.72
CA PHE A 23 7.16 9.80 -3.31
C PHE A 23 7.50 8.64 -2.39
N PHE A 24 7.20 8.78 -1.10
CA PHE A 24 7.26 7.68 -0.14
C PHE A 24 5.87 7.04 -0.02
N THR A 25 5.76 5.77 -0.38
CA THR A 25 4.48 5.06 -0.43
C THR A 25 4.49 3.85 0.50
N GLY A 26 3.29 3.43 0.91
CA GLY A 26 3.06 2.23 1.69
C GLY A 26 1.81 1.51 1.21
N ALA A 27 1.43 0.43 1.90
CA ALA A 27 0.28 -0.39 1.52
C ALA A 27 -1.04 0.42 1.42
N GLY A 28 -1.20 1.47 2.22
CA GLY A 28 -2.37 2.37 2.18
C GLY A 28 -2.65 2.98 0.80
N THR A 29 -1.62 3.23 -0.01
CA THR A 29 -1.79 3.73 -1.38
C THR A 29 -2.53 2.72 -2.28
N SER A 30 -2.44 1.42 -1.97
CA SER A 30 -3.05 0.32 -2.71
C SER A 30 -4.39 -0.17 -2.13
N VAL A 31 -4.81 0.29 -0.95
CA VAL A 31 -6.11 -0.10 -0.35
C VAL A 31 -7.26 0.23 -1.28
N HIS A 32 -7.25 1.41 -1.90
CA HIS A 32 -8.27 1.82 -2.88
C HIS A 32 -8.18 1.09 -4.23
N SER A 33 -7.16 0.26 -4.43
CA SER A 33 -7.07 -0.69 -5.55
C SER A 33 -7.64 -2.06 -5.22
N GLY A 34 -8.13 -2.27 -3.99
CA GLY A 34 -8.65 -3.56 -3.51
C GLY A 34 -7.59 -4.46 -2.88
N ILE A 35 -6.36 -3.97 -2.67
CA ILE A 35 -5.31 -4.72 -1.97
C ILE A 35 -5.41 -4.38 -0.47
N PRO A 36 -5.81 -5.32 0.41
CA PRO A 36 -5.79 -5.07 1.84
C PRO A 36 -4.38 -4.69 2.29
N ASP A 37 -4.29 -3.72 3.20
CA ASP A 37 -3.03 -3.48 3.86
C ASP A 37 -2.79 -4.52 4.97
N PHE A 38 -1.70 -4.33 5.69
CA PHE A 38 -1.30 -5.25 6.74
C PHE A 38 -1.99 -5.00 8.08
N ARG A 39 -2.34 -3.75 8.42
CA ARG A 39 -2.52 -3.30 9.82
C ARG A 39 -3.81 -2.55 10.11
N SER A 40 -4.44 -1.94 9.12
CA SER A 40 -5.72 -1.26 9.32
C SER A 40 -6.81 -2.27 9.62
N ASP A 41 -7.97 -1.78 10.06
CA ASP A 41 -9.15 -2.62 10.30
C ASP A 41 -9.48 -3.46 9.04
N GLY A 42 -9.63 -4.78 9.22
CA GLY A 42 -9.80 -5.73 8.12
C GLY A 42 -8.52 -6.10 7.36
N GLY A 43 -7.36 -5.63 7.80
CA GLY A 43 -6.05 -5.93 7.23
C GLY A 43 -5.60 -7.38 7.43
N LEU A 44 -4.50 -7.74 6.77
CA LEU A 44 -4.03 -9.13 6.75
C LEU A 44 -3.71 -9.71 8.14
N TRP A 45 -3.27 -8.90 9.09
CA TRP A 45 -2.91 -9.38 10.43
C TRP A 45 -4.08 -9.67 11.37
N GLU A 46 -5.30 -9.28 11.00
CA GLU A 46 -6.50 -9.78 11.68
C GLU A 46 -6.83 -11.22 11.26
N LYS A 47 -6.40 -11.63 10.06
CA LYS A 47 -6.67 -12.96 9.49
C LYS A 47 -5.51 -13.94 9.70
N PHE A 48 -4.27 -13.45 9.68
CA PHE A 48 -3.07 -14.28 9.77
C PHE A 48 -2.15 -13.80 10.89
N ASN A 49 -1.60 -14.72 11.68
CA ASN A 49 -0.59 -14.37 12.68
C ASN A 49 0.75 -14.05 11.99
N PRO A 50 1.23 -12.80 11.99
CA PRO A 50 2.46 -12.42 11.28
C PRO A 50 3.70 -13.17 11.78
N LEU A 51 3.73 -13.60 13.05
CA LEU A 51 4.87 -14.35 13.60
C LEU A 51 5.00 -15.75 12.99
N GLU A 52 3.94 -16.29 12.38
CA GLU A 52 3.91 -17.61 11.77
C GLU A 52 4.11 -17.60 10.25
N VAL A 53 3.95 -16.44 9.60
CA VAL A 53 3.97 -16.35 8.13
C VAL A 53 4.90 -15.27 7.57
N ALA A 54 5.23 -14.22 8.33
CA ALA A 54 5.92 -13.03 7.84
C ALA A 54 7.27 -12.77 8.54
N THR A 55 7.95 -13.82 9.01
CA THR A 55 9.29 -13.71 9.62
C THR A 55 10.26 -14.70 8.99
N ILE A 56 11.56 -14.35 8.97
CA ILE A 56 12.61 -15.29 8.53
C ILE A 56 12.65 -16.55 9.39
N ARG A 57 12.31 -16.45 10.67
CA ARG A 57 12.22 -17.60 11.58
C ARG A 57 11.07 -18.52 11.19
N ALA A 58 9.90 -17.97 10.85
CA ALA A 58 8.77 -18.74 10.35
C ALA A 58 9.11 -19.48 9.07
N PHE A 59 9.69 -18.77 8.09
CA PHE A 59 10.10 -19.36 6.82
C PHE A 59 11.10 -20.50 6.99
N ARG A 60 12.13 -20.33 7.82
CA ARG A 60 13.11 -21.39 8.11
C ARG A 60 12.50 -22.59 8.86
N LYS A 61 11.47 -22.36 9.67
CA LYS A 61 10.80 -23.42 10.44
C LYS A 61 9.81 -24.22 9.57
N ASN A 62 9.04 -23.55 8.72
CA ASN A 62 8.02 -24.15 7.86
C ASN A 62 7.83 -23.28 6.61
N PRO A 63 8.61 -23.50 5.53
CA PRO A 63 8.50 -22.71 4.31
C PRO A 63 7.17 -22.94 3.58
N ASP A 64 6.59 -24.14 3.65
CA ASP A 64 5.34 -24.48 2.97
C ASP A 64 4.17 -23.64 3.50
N LYS A 65 4.08 -23.46 4.83
CA LYS A 65 3.08 -22.58 5.45
C LYS A 65 3.22 -21.12 5.02
N VAL A 66 4.46 -20.64 4.87
CA VAL A 66 4.71 -19.27 4.40
C VAL A 66 4.30 -19.13 2.94
N TRP A 67 4.65 -20.09 2.09
CA TRP A 67 4.24 -20.09 0.68
C TRP A 67 2.72 -20.20 0.51
N GLU A 68 2.04 -20.96 1.37
CA GLU A 68 0.59 -21.03 1.41
C GLU A 68 -0.05 -19.68 1.71
N PHE A 69 0.46 -18.95 2.71
CA PHE A 69 0.03 -17.59 2.99
C PHE A 69 0.20 -16.68 1.75
N PHE A 70 1.37 -16.72 1.10
CA PHE A 70 1.61 -15.92 -0.11
C PHE A 70 0.71 -16.29 -1.28
N ARG A 71 0.36 -17.57 -1.44
CA ARG A 71 -0.58 -18.03 -2.47
C ARG A 71 -1.98 -17.47 -2.23
N ILE A 72 -2.48 -17.56 -1.00
CA ILE A 72 -3.82 -17.06 -0.63
C ILE A 72 -3.93 -15.55 -0.92
N ILE A 73 -2.95 -14.75 -0.47
CA ILE A 73 -3.01 -13.31 -0.71
C ILE A 73 -2.80 -12.96 -2.18
N TYR A 74 -2.02 -13.73 -2.94
CA TYR A 74 -1.81 -13.49 -4.36
C TYR A 74 -3.10 -13.67 -5.17
N GLU A 75 -3.88 -14.71 -4.85
CA GLU A 75 -5.19 -14.97 -5.46
C GLU A 75 -6.17 -13.82 -5.17
N ASP A 76 -6.18 -13.30 -3.94
CA ASP A 76 -6.99 -12.14 -3.55
C ASP A 76 -6.62 -10.86 -4.32
N PHE A 77 -5.40 -10.77 -4.87
CA PHE A 77 -4.88 -9.57 -5.54
C PHE A 77 -5.05 -9.59 -7.07
N GLN A 78 -5.80 -10.53 -7.65
CA GLN A 78 -5.98 -10.61 -9.11
C GLN A 78 -7.46 -10.66 -9.56
N PRO A 79 -7.85 -9.85 -10.57
CA PRO A 79 -7.09 -8.79 -11.23
C PRO A 79 -7.21 -7.44 -10.50
N VAL A 80 -6.08 -6.86 -10.07
CA VAL A 80 -6.03 -5.50 -9.48
C VAL A 80 -5.44 -4.49 -10.47
N LYS A 81 -5.95 -3.26 -10.48
CA LYS A 81 -5.45 -2.13 -11.29
C LYS A 81 -4.97 -0.96 -10.42
N PRO A 82 -4.04 -0.13 -10.91
CA PRO A 82 -3.68 1.12 -10.24
C PRO A 82 -4.92 2.01 -10.06
N ASN A 83 -5.03 2.66 -8.90
CA ASN A 83 -6.06 3.66 -8.62
C ASN A 83 -5.58 5.09 -8.98
N LEU A 84 -6.47 6.07 -8.80
CA LEU A 84 -6.21 7.49 -9.11
C LEU A 84 -4.96 8.05 -8.43
N GLY A 85 -4.62 7.61 -7.22
CA GLY A 85 -3.41 8.05 -6.53
C GLY A 85 -2.13 7.63 -7.25
N HIS A 86 -2.09 6.42 -7.82
CA HIS A 86 -0.95 5.95 -8.62
C HIS A 86 -0.81 6.72 -9.93
N TYR A 87 -1.94 7.01 -10.60
CA TYR A 87 -1.94 7.82 -11.81
C TYR A 87 -1.54 9.27 -11.53
N ALA A 88 -1.96 9.86 -10.42
CA ALA A 88 -1.54 11.21 -10.02
C ALA A 88 -0.01 11.30 -9.82
N ILE A 89 0.61 10.31 -9.18
CA ILE A 89 2.09 10.24 -9.08
C ILE A 89 2.73 10.21 -10.47
N THR A 90 2.16 9.42 -11.39
CA THR A 90 2.65 9.32 -12.78
C THR A 90 2.52 10.64 -13.52
N GLU A 91 1.43 11.40 -13.31
CA GLU A 91 1.26 12.72 -13.91
C GLU A 91 2.23 13.75 -13.34
N ILE A 92 2.51 13.72 -12.03
CA ILE A 92 3.45 14.66 -11.38
C ILE A 92 4.91 14.37 -11.75
N GLN A 93 5.26 13.11 -12.05
CA GLN A 93 6.61 12.75 -12.46
C GLN A 93 7.03 13.35 -13.82
N ARG A 94 6.06 13.71 -14.68
CA ARG A 94 6.32 14.21 -16.03
C ARG A 94 6.77 15.66 -16.03
#